data_AF-A0A6J7JYA5-F1
#
_entry.id   AF-A0A6J7JYA5-F1
#
_cell.length_a   1.000
_cell.length_b   1.000
_cell.length_c   1.000
_cell.angle_alpha   90.00
_cell.angle_beta   90.00
_cell.angle_gamma   90.00
#
_symmetry.space_group_name_H-M   'P 1'
#
loop_
_entity.id
_entity.type
_entity.pdbx_description
1 polymer ?
#
loop_
_entity_poly.entity_id
_entity_poly.type
_entity_poly.pdbx_seq_one_letter_code
_entity_poly.pdbx_strand_id
1 'polypeptide(L)'
;MTDLVLNVEEQRALRHLLVAIPCPGTPVPSVHVLEWLAVLVPADTLTAVFRDRARCAPQQTSIGRAATLADHDRLEIEFANGDDDVVRVTWARHRTSFSERDRAMVRLIAPALARLVHERPAPTPACLTAQERTVLGRVAAGATNAQIARDLGIAESTVRKHLEHTYRKLGVSGRLAAVARLQERDLPGLDLKERIARMV
;
A
#
# COMPACT_ATOMS: atom_id res chain seq x y z
N MET A 1 -10.99 33.31 8.80
CA MET A 1 -9.77 32.46 8.79
C MET A 1 -9.72 31.76 10.12
N THR A 2 -10.03 30.47 10.16
CA THR A 2 -10.00 29.68 11.40
C THR A 2 -8.54 29.36 11.73
N ASP A 3 -8.03 29.82 12.88
CA ASP A 3 -6.71 29.41 13.37
C ASP A 3 -6.74 27.92 13.71
N LEU A 4 -6.14 27.10 12.84
CA LEU A 4 -6.02 25.66 13.06
C LEU A 4 -4.89 25.40 14.05
N VAL A 5 -5.21 25.39 15.34
CA VAL A 5 -4.26 25.00 16.40
C VAL A 5 -4.28 23.49 16.57
N LEU A 6 -3.12 22.84 16.42
CA LEU A 6 -2.95 21.39 16.58
C LEU A 6 -2.55 21.04 18.02
N ASN A 7 -3.23 20.07 18.63
CA ASN A 7 -2.86 19.48 19.91
C ASN A 7 -1.65 18.52 19.78
N VAL A 8 -1.13 18.02 20.90
CA VAL A 8 0.09 17.18 20.92
C VAL A 8 -0.08 15.86 20.14
N GLU A 9 -1.27 15.25 20.20
CA GLU A 9 -1.55 13.99 19.48
C GLU A 9 -1.69 14.23 17.98
N GLU A 10 -2.41 15.28 17.58
CA GLU A 10 -2.54 15.73 16.18
C GLU A 10 -1.16 16.06 15.60
N GLN A 11 -0.30 16.77 16.33
CA GLN A 11 1.07 17.06 15.91
C GLN A 11 1.92 15.79 15.74
N ARG A 12 1.75 14.80 16.63
CA ARG A 12 2.45 13.51 16.55
C ARG A 12 1.97 12.72 15.32
N ALA A 13 0.66 12.62 15.13
CA ALA A 13 0.05 11.94 13.98
C ALA A 13 0.49 12.59 12.66
N LEU A 14 0.46 13.92 12.57
CA LEU A 14 0.94 14.67 11.40
C LEU A 14 2.42 14.39 11.14
N ARG A 15 3.27 14.39 12.18
CA ARG A 15 4.69 14.07 12.03
C ARG A 15 4.90 12.67 11.47
N HIS A 16 4.18 11.67 11.97
CA HIS A 16 4.25 10.31 11.45
C HIS A 16 3.80 10.22 9.99
N LEU A 17 2.70 10.90 9.64
CA LEU A 17 2.22 10.96 8.26
C LEU A 17 3.26 11.59 7.32
N LEU A 18 3.92 12.67 7.75
CA LEU A 18 4.92 13.37 6.95
C LEU A 18 6.18 12.52 6.71
N VAL A 19 6.61 11.72 7.66
CA VAL A 19 7.80 10.85 7.53
C VAL A 19 7.47 9.44 7.02
N ALA A 20 6.19 9.12 6.82
CA ALA A 20 5.79 7.82 6.33
C ALA A 20 6.39 7.57 4.94
N ILE A 21 6.85 6.34 4.72
CA ILE A 21 7.40 5.91 3.44
C ILE A 21 6.45 4.83 2.92
N PRO A 22 5.85 5.01 1.73
CA PRO A 22 4.96 4.02 1.16
C PRO A 22 5.76 2.74 0.86
N CYS A 23 5.35 1.64 1.47
CA CYS A 23 5.91 0.33 1.19
C CYS A 23 5.31 -0.20 -0.12
N PRO A 24 6.14 -0.61 -1.10
CA PRO A 24 5.61 -1.24 -2.30
C PRO A 24 4.91 -2.56 -1.96
N GLY A 25 3.73 -2.80 -2.56
CA GLY A 25 2.95 -4.03 -2.38
C GLY A 25 1.99 -4.05 -1.19
N THR A 26 1.92 -2.98 -0.36
CA THR A 26 0.82 -2.80 0.60
C THR A 26 -0.32 -1.99 -0.03
N PRO A 27 -1.59 -2.26 0.30
CA PRO A 27 -2.68 -1.37 -0.09
C PRO A 27 -2.40 0.01 0.52
N VAL A 28 -2.36 1.04 -0.33
CA VAL A 28 -2.08 2.42 0.07
C VAL A 28 -3.41 3.17 0.06
N PRO A 29 -3.70 3.96 1.11
CA PRO A 29 -3.00 4.03 2.41
C PRO A 29 -3.16 2.75 3.26
N SER A 30 -2.12 2.47 4.06
CA SER A 30 -2.10 1.37 5.02
C SER A 30 -2.99 1.65 6.24
N VAL A 31 -3.30 0.62 7.04
CA VAL A 31 -4.11 0.78 8.26
C VAL A 31 -3.51 1.80 9.23
N HIS A 32 -2.18 1.81 9.43
CA HIS A 32 -1.53 2.80 10.30
C HIS A 32 -1.68 4.25 9.81
N VAL A 33 -1.68 4.45 8.48
CA VAL A 33 -1.97 5.76 7.92
C VAL A 33 -3.41 6.15 8.25
N LEU A 34 -4.36 5.24 8.10
CA LEU A 34 -5.76 5.48 8.48
C LEU A 34 -5.91 5.80 9.98
N GLU A 35 -5.18 5.12 10.86
CA GLU A 35 -5.20 5.42 12.29
C GLU A 35 -4.73 6.85 12.60
N TRP A 36 -3.66 7.32 11.97
CA TRP A 36 -3.22 8.71 12.13
C TRP A 36 -4.22 9.71 11.57
N LEU A 37 -4.87 9.39 10.44
CA LEU A 37 -5.92 10.22 9.88
C LEU A 37 -7.16 10.30 10.77
N ALA A 38 -7.49 9.23 11.51
CA ALA A 38 -8.57 9.24 12.48
C ALA A 38 -8.25 10.11 13.71
N VAL A 39 -6.97 10.23 14.09
CA VAL A 39 -6.53 11.18 15.14
C VAL A 39 -6.66 12.63 14.65
N LEU A 40 -6.29 12.89 13.39
CA LEU A 40 -6.33 14.24 12.81
C LEU A 40 -7.76 14.70 12.53
N VAL A 41 -8.59 13.82 12.00
CA VAL A 41 -9.99 14.09 11.68
C VAL A 41 -10.82 12.93 12.23
N PRO A 42 -11.42 13.10 13.42
CA PRO A 42 -12.22 12.04 14.05
C PRO A 42 -13.35 11.58 13.13
N ALA A 43 -13.56 10.29 12.98
CA ALA A 43 -14.65 9.75 12.17
C ALA A 43 -15.09 8.40 12.74
N ASP A 44 -16.35 8.04 12.52
CA ASP A 44 -16.88 6.72 12.89
C ASP A 44 -16.36 5.63 11.94
N THR A 45 -16.08 6.02 10.70
CA THR A 45 -15.50 5.16 9.68
C THR A 45 -14.51 5.95 8.84
N LEU A 46 -13.36 5.34 8.58
CA LEU A 46 -12.40 5.83 7.62
C LEU A 46 -12.08 4.73 6.62
N THR A 47 -12.27 5.05 5.35
CA THR A 47 -12.05 4.10 4.26
C THR A 47 -11.12 4.72 3.24
N ALA A 48 -10.16 3.93 2.77
CA ALA A 48 -9.47 4.23 1.56
C ALA A 48 -9.68 3.15 0.50
N VAL A 49 -10.05 3.59 -0.70
CA VAL A 49 -10.28 2.73 -1.86
C VAL A 49 -9.24 3.07 -2.89
N PHE A 50 -8.55 2.04 -3.34
CA PHE A 50 -7.56 2.09 -4.39
C PHE A 50 -8.08 1.33 -5.61
N ARG A 51 -8.27 2.03 -6.73
CA ARG A 51 -8.60 1.42 -8.01
C ARG A 51 -7.36 1.43 -8.89
N ASP A 52 -6.96 0.24 -9.29
CA ASP A 52 -5.93 0.00 -10.29
C ASP A 52 -6.56 -0.84 -11.38
N ARG A 53 -6.56 -0.33 -12.61
CA ARG A 53 -7.25 -0.95 -13.73
C ARG A 53 -6.57 -2.25 -14.20
N ALA A 54 -5.29 -2.44 -13.90
CA ALA A 54 -4.58 -3.70 -14.16
C ALA A 54 -4.99 -4.82 -13.18
N ARG A 55 -5.70 -4.49 -12.09
CA ARG A 55 -6.29 -5.45 -11.14
C ARG A 55 -7.81 -5.45 -11.25
N CYS A 56 -8.42 -6.62 -11.50
CA CYS A 56 -9.88 -6.75 -11.61
C CYS A 56 -10.67 -6.38 -10.34
N ALA A 57 -10.04 -6.30 -9.16
CA ALA A 57 -10.71 -5.99 -7.90
C ALA A 57 -10.09 -4.75 -7.23
N PRO A 58 -10.91 -3.77 -6.79
CA PRO A 58 -10.42 -2.63 -6.02
C PRO A 58 -9.83 -3.10 -4.68
N GLN A 59 -8.70 -2.52 -4.29
CA GLN A 59 -8.16 -2.74 -2.94
C GLN A 59 -8.81 -1.73 -1.99
N GLN A 60 -9.30 -2.20 -0.85
CA GLN A 60 -9.91 -1.36 0.16
C GLN A 60 -9.20 -1.58 1.49
N THR A 61 -8.86 -0.49 2.16
CA THR A 61 -8.42 -0.47 3.55
C THR A 61 -9.44 0.33 4.33
N SER A 62 -9.95 -0.18 5.46
CA SER A 62 -10.88 0.55 6.30
C SER A 62 -10.59 0.34 7.78
N ILE A 63 -10.89 1.36 8.58
CA ILE A 63 -10.98 1.29 10.04
C ILE A 63 -12.38 1.78 10.47
N GLY A 64 -12.87 1.24 11.59
CA GLY A 64 -14.25 1.48 12.05
C GLY A 64 -15.27 0.53 11.41
N ARG A 65 -16.53 0.66 11.81
CA ARG A 65 -17.62 -0.22 11.36
C ARG A 65 -18.08 0.19 9.97
N ALA A 66 -18.25 -0.76 9.04
CA ALA A 66 -18.81 -0.46 7.73
C ALA A 66 -20.19 0.20 7.88
N ALA A 67 -20.24 1.47 7.51
CA ALA A 67 -21.40 2.32 7.71
C ALA A 67 -22.43 2.07 6.58
N THR A 68 -23.67 1.72 6.95
CA THR A 68 -24.78 1.55 5.99
C THR A 68 -25.23 2.90 5.44
N LEU A 69 -25.25 3.01 4.11
CA LEU A 69 -25.14 4.25 3.30
C LEU A 69 -26.08 5.45 3.55
N ALA A 70 -27.09 5.39 4.42
CA ALA A 70 -28.22 6.32 4.30
C ALA A 70 -28.18 7.61 5.16
N ASP A 71 -27.28 7.74 6.16
CA ASP A 71 -27.35 8.87 7.10
C ASP A 71 -25.96 9.34 7.59
N HIS A 72 -25.00 9.47 6.67
CA HIS A 72 -23.63 9.88 7.01
C HIS A 72 -23.25 11.19 6.35
N ASP A 73 -22.79 12.14 7.16
CA ASP A 73 -21.97 13.23 6.63
C ASP A 73 -20.61 12.65 6.24
N ARG A 74 -20.06 13.10 5.12
CA ARG A 74 -18.84 12.55 4.53
C ARG A 74 -17.89 13.65 4.10
N LEU A 75 -16.62 13.45 4.40
CA LEU A 75 -15.52 14.19 3.78
C LEU A 75 -14.70 13.23 2.94
N GLU A 76 -14.38 13.63 1.71
CA GLU A 76 -13.63 12.80 0.78
C GLU A 76 -12.51 13.60 0.13
N ILE A 77 -11.37 12.95 -0.06
CA ILE A 77 -10.30 13.44 -0.93
C ILE A 77 -10.00 12.37 -1.95
N GLU A 78 -9.90 12.79 -3.20
CA GLU A 78 -9.46 11.95 -4.30
C GLU A 78 -8.09 12.41 -4.79
N PHE A 79 -7.21 11.45 -5.02
CA PHE A 79 -5.89 11.65 -5.60
C PHE A 79 -5.82 10.85 -6.89
N ALA A 80 -5.46 11.50 -7.99
CA ALA A 80 -4.98 10.80 -9.17
C ALA A 80 -3.58 10.26 -8.88
N ASN A 81 -3.27 9.05 -9.36
CA ASN A 81 -1.97 8.42 -9.20
C ASN A 81 -1.46 7.91 -10.56
N GLY A 82 -0.88 8.82 -11.35
CA GLY A 82 -0.59 8.54 -12.76
C GLY A 82 -1.83 8.61 -13.63
N ASP A 83 -1.75 8.06 -14.84
CA ASP A 83 -2.77 8.29 -15.88
C ASP A 83 -4.13 7.63 -15.61
N ASP A 84 -4.22 6.62 -14.72
CA ASP A 84 -5.44 5.82 -14.55
C ASP A 84 -5.73 5.25 -13.13
N ASP A 85 -4.86 5.47 -12.12
CA ASP A 85 -5.16 5.03 -10.75
C ASP A 85 -5.82 6.15 -9.94
N VAL A 86 -6.87 5.82 -9.17
CA VAL A 86 -7.52 6.77 -8.25
C VAL A 86 -7.50 6.23 -6.84
N VAL A 87 -7.03 7.06 -5.91
CA VAL A 87 -7.08 6.82 -4.47
C VAL A 87 -8.12 7.73 -3.85
N ARG A 88 -9.18 7.15 -3.30
CA ARG A 88 -10.20 7.88 -2.55
C ARG A 88 -10.04 7.59 -1.07
N VAL A 89 -9.94 8.63 -0.26
CA VAL A 89 -10.00 8.53 1.20
C VAL A 89 -11.28 9.21 1.68
N THR A 90 -12.12 8.48 2.41
CA THR A 90 -13.44 8.90 2.88
C THR A 90 -13.52 8.79 4.39
N TRP A 91 -13.79 9.92 5.06
CA TRP A 91 -14.21 10.02 6.45
C TRP A 91 -15.74 10.04 6.51
N ALA A 92 -16.36 9.25 7.38
CA ALA A 92 -17.81 9.23 7.58
C ALA A 92 -18.19 9.34 9.06
N ARG A 93 -19.25 10.11 9.36
CA ARG A 93 -19.84 10.27 10.69
C ARG A 93 -21.36 10.02 10.64
N HIS A 94 -21.90 9.34 11.64
CA HIS A 94 -23.32 8.93 11.73
C HIS A 94 -24.23 9.94 12.41
N ARG A 95 -23.68 10.92 13.14
CA ARG A 95 -24.48 11.81 14.03
C ARG A 95 -24.06 13.26 14.03
N THR A 96 -22.88 13.57 13.52
CA THR A 96 -22.29 14.90 13.58
C THR A 96 -21.76 15.27 12.21
N SER A 97 -22.01 16.52 11.81
CA SER A 97 -21.45 17.06 10.59
C SER A 97 -19.97 17.42 10.78
N PHE A 98 -19.21 17.40 9.70
CA PHE A 98 -17.84 17.87 9.69
C PHE A 98 -17.79 19.39 9.76
N SER A 99 -17.03 19.89 10.72
CA SER A 99 -16.81 21.30 10.96
C SER A 99 -15.84 21.92 9.95
N GLU A 100 -15.76 23.26 9.90
CA GLU A 100 -14.74 23.94 9.10
C GLU A 100 -13.32 23.62 9.59
N ARG A 101 -13.15 23.29 10.88
CA ARG A 101 -11.88 22.79 11.42
C ARG A 101 -11.51 21.44 10.79
N ASP A 102 -12.46 20.51 10.72
CA ASP A 102 -12.23 19.20 10.08
C ASP A 102 -11.82 19.39 8.61
N ARG A 103 -12.51 20.27 7.89
CA ARG A 103 -12.18 20.61 6.49
C ARG A 103 -10.80 21.27 6.37
N ALA A 104 -10.44 22.17 7.29
CA ALA A 104 -9.12 22.79 7.33
C ALA A 104 -8.01 21.76 7.59
N MET A 105 -8.25 20.80 8.50
CA MET A 105 -7.32 19.69 8.75
C MET A 105 -7.17 18.79 7.50
N VAL A 106 -8.27 18.42 6.84
CA VAL A 106 -8.25 17.67 5.57
C VAL A 106 -7.42 18.40 4.51
N ARG A 107 -7.58 19.73 4.36
CA ARG A 107 -6.76 20.55 3.46
C ARG A 107 -5.28 20.55 3.85
N LEU A 108 -4.97 20.58 5.15
CA LEU A 108 -3.59 20.54 5.66
C LEU A 108 -2.89 19.21 5.34
N ILE A 109 -3.59 18.08 5.48
CA ILE A 109 -3.00 16.74 5.34
C ILE A 109 -3.04 16.22 3.90
N ALA A 110 -3.86 16.83 3.02
CA ALA A 110 -4.00 16.45 1.62
C ALA A 110 -2.65 16.34 0.86
N PRO A 111 -1.69 17.29 0.99
CA PRO A 111 -0.40 17.18 0.30
C PRO A 111 0.44 16.00 0.79
N ALA A 112 0.40 15.70 2.09
CA ALA A 112 1.12 14.56 2.66
C ALA A 112 0.54 13.23 2.16
N LEU A 113 -0.80 13.13 2.06
CA LEU A 113 -1.47 11.98 1.47
C LEU A 113 -1.20 11.85 -0.02
N ALA A 114 -1.26 12.95 -0.77
CA ALA A 114 -0.89 12.98 -2.18
C ALA A 114 0.54 12.47 -2.35
N ARG A 115 1.50 12.93 -1.55
CA ARG A 115 2.88 12.42 -1.57
C ARG A 115 2.94 10.91 -1.38
N LEU A 116 2.29 10.36 -0.36
CA LEU A 116 2.29 8.91 -0.09
C LEU A 116 1.66 8.08 -1.22
N VAL A 117 0.70 8.68 -1.93
CA VAL A 117 0.04 8.06 -3.08
C VAL A 117 0.93 8.12 -4.33
N HIS A 118 1.52 9.29 -4.64
CA HIS A 118 2.30 9.54 -5.85
C HIS A 118 3.73 9.01 -5.78
N GLU A 119 4.39 9.12 -4.62
CA GLU A 119 5.75 8.61 -4.38
C GLU A 119 5.74 7.09 -4.16
N ARG A 120 4.94 6.32 -4.91
CA ARG A 120 5.17 4.89 -5.02
C ARG A 120 6.53 4.71 -5.68
N PRO A 121 7.60 4.37 -4.94
CA PRO A 121 8.84 4.02 -5.60
C PRO A 121 8.51 2.76 -6.42
N ALA A 122 9.06 2.65 -7.62
CA ALA A 122 9.07 1.35 -8.28
C ALA A 122 9.57 0.33 -7.25
N PRO A 123 8.89 -0.82 -7.06
CA PRO A 123 9.29 -1.80 -6.07
C PRO A 123 10.78 -2.16 -6.19
N THR A 124 11.63 -1.68 -5.27
CA THR A 124 13.08 -1.90 -5.31
C THR A 124 13.50 -3.03 -4.36
N PRO A 125 14.63 -3.71 -4.63
CA PRO A 125 15.20 -4.72 -3.74
C PRO A 125 15.53 -4.21 -2.32
N ALA A 126 15.66 -2.89 -2.14
CA ALA A 126 15.91 -2.26 -0.86
C ALA A 126 14.77 -2.45 0.16
N CYS A 127 13.53 -2.68 -0.30
CA CYS A 127 12.34 -2.82 0.54
C CYS A 127 12.13 -4.23 1.12
N LEU A 128 12.98 -5.19 0.76
CA LEU A 128 12.91 -6.57 1.28
C LEU A 128 13.53 -6.66 2.68
N THR A 129 12.91 -7.45 3.56
CA THR A 129 13.53 -7.84 4.83
C THR A 129 14.80 -8.63 4.58
N ALA A 130 15.69 -8.72 5.57
CA ALA A 130 16.92 -9.50 5.47
C ALA A 130 16.66 -10.95 5.02
N GLN A 131 15.59 -11.56 5.52
CA GLN A 131 15.22 -12.94 5.22
C GLN A 131 14.63 -13.08 3.80
N GLU A 132 13.77 -12.14 3.38
CA GLU A 132 13.24 -12.09 2.01
C GLU A 132 14.36 -11.88 0.98
N ARG A 133 15.32 -10.99 1.26
CA ARG A 133 16.49 -10.75 0.41
C ARG A 133 17.36 -11.99 0.31
N THR A 134 17.59 -12.69 1.43
CA THR A 134 18.36 -13.94 1.47
C THR A 134 17.71 -15.01 0.61
N VAL A 135 16.39 -15.22 0.79
CA VAL A 135 15.62 -16.20 0.00
C VAL A 135 15.63 -15.83 -1.48
N LEU A 136 15.40 -14.56 -1.83
CA LEU A 136 15.41 -14.10 -3.22
C LEU A 136 16.78 -14.21 -3.87
N GLY A 137 17.86 -13.94 -3.13
CA GLY A 137 19.23 -14.12 -3.61
C GLY A 137 19.54 -15.58 -3.98
N ARG A 138 19.11 -16.54 -3.15
CA ARG A 138 19.23 -17.98 -3.47
C ARG A 138 18.37 -18.37 -4.68
N VAL A 139 17.19 -17.78 -4.83
CA VAL A 139 16.35 -17.97 -6.00
C VAL A 139 17.02 -17.46 -7.28
N ALA A 140 17.67 -16.30 -7.23
CA ALA A 140 18.44 -15.75 -8.34
C ALA A 140 19.67 -16.61 -8.69
N ALA A 141 20.23 -17.31 -7.71
CA ALA A 141 21.27 -18.33 -7.92
C ALA A 141 20.75 -19.67 -8.45
N GLY A 142 19.44 -19.80 -8.71
CA GLY A 142 18.83 -21.02 -9.27
C GLY A 142 18.37 -22.06 -8.25
N ALA A 143 18.47 -21.78 -6.94
CA ALA A 143 18.12 -22.76 -5.91
C ALA A 143 16.61 -23.06 -5.84
N THR A 144 16.23 -24.34 -5.71
CA THR A 144 14.84 -24.77 -5.51
C THR A 144 14.36 -24.45 -4.08
N ASN A 145 13.05 -24.41 -3.85
CA ASN A 145 12.50 -24.15 -2.52
C ASN A 145 12.98 -25.20 -1.49
N ALA A 146 13.13 -26.46 -1.90
CA ALA A 146 13.69 -27.54 -1.09
C ALA A 146 15.16 -27.32 -0.71
N GLN A 147 15.97 -26.83 -1.65
CA GLN A 147 17.37 -26.48 -1.37
C GLN A 147 17.45 -25.29 -0.40
N ILE A 148 16.67 -24.24 -0.64
CA ILE A 148 16.61 -23.05 0.23
C ILE A 148 16.16 -23.42 1.65
N ALA A 149 15.14 -24.27 1.76
CA ALA A 149 14.62 -24.77 3.03
C ALA A 149 15.70 -25.51 3.83
N ARG A 150 16.43 -26.42 3.16
CA ARG A 150 17.54 -27.17 3.75
C ARG A 150 18.66 -26.24 4.21
N ASP A 151 19.05 -25.29 3.36
CA ASP A 151 20.16 -24.38 3.63
C ASP A 151 19.87 -23.39 4.76
N LEU A 152 18.60 -23.03 4.96
CA LEU A 152 18.15 -22.09 5.99
C LEU A 152 17.60 -22.79 7.24
N GLY A 153 17.50 -24.13 7.25
CA GLY A 153 16.94 -24.88 8.37
C GLY A 153 15.46 -24.60 8.63
N ILE A 154 14.69 -24.26 7.59
CA ILE A 154 13.26 -23.92 7.67
C ILE A 154 12.42 -24.83 6.77
N ALA A 155 11.10 -24.88 7.01
CA ALA A 155 10.19 -25.62 6.14
C ALA A 155 10.05 -24.99 4.73
N GLU A 156 9.85 -25.80 3.70
CA GLU A 156 9.58 -25.33 2.33
C GLU A 156 8.34 -24.43 2.24
N SER A 157 7.34 -24.67 3.07
CA SER A 157 6.15 -23.83 3.18
C SER A 157 6.48 -22.41 3.66
N THR A 158 7.47 -22.26 4.55
CA THR A 158 7.99 -20.97 5.02
C THR A 158 8.75 -20.25 3.91
N VAL A 159 9.58 -20.97 3.14
CA VAL A 159 10.24 -20.41 1.94
C VAL A 159 9.20 -19.89 0.95
N ARG A 160 8.14 -20.66 0.69
CA ARG A 160 7.05 -20.24 -0.21
C ARG A 160 6.37 -18.96 0.30
N LYS A 161 6.10 -18.85 1.61
CA LYS A 161 5.56 -17.62 2.21
C LYS A 161 6.50 -16.42 2.06
N HIS A 162 7.80 -16.60 2.29
CA HIS A 162 8.78 -15.54 2.06
C HIS A 162 8.79 -15.09 0.58
N LEU A 163 8.71 -16.02 -0.36
CA LEU A 163 8.65 -15.71 -1.80
C LEU A 163 7.35 -15.02 -2.19
N GLU A 164 6.21 -15.44 -1.65
CA GLU A 164 4.92 -14.79 -1.87
C GLU A 164 4.94 -13.32 -1.39
N HIS A 165 5.47 -13.09 -0.19
CA HIS A 165 5.67 -11.74 0.34
C HIS A 165 6.65 -10.93 -0.50
N THR A 166 7.75 -11.57 -0.94
CA THR A 166 8.74 -10.94 -1.81
C THR A 166 8.14 -10.53 -3.15
N TYR A 167 7.38 -11.40 -3.80
CA TYR A 167 6.74 -11.12 -5.09
C TYR A 167 5.72 -10.00 -4.98
N ARG A 168 4.91 -10.03 -3.91
CA ARG A 168 3.97 -8.95 -3.59
C ARG A 168 4.72 -7.62 -3.39
N LYS A 169 5.80 -7.62 -2.61
CA LYS A 169 6.64 -6.45 -2.36
C LYS A 169 7.35 -5.95 -3.62
N LEU A 170 7.69 -6.85 -4.53
CA LEU A 170 8.33 -6.51 -5.81
C LEU A 170 7.33 -6.16 -6.93
N GLY A 171 6.03 -6.33 -6.69
CA GLY A 171 4.97 -6.11 -7.70
C GLY A 171 5.07 -7.06 -8.89
N VAL A 172 5.57 -8.28 -8.69
CA VAL A 172 5.79 -9.27 -9.76
C VAL A 172 4.91 -10.50 -9.56
N SER A 173 4.52 -11.15 -10.65
CA SER A 173 3.64 -12.32 -10.64
C SER A 173 4.39 -13.66 -10.57
N GLY A 174 5.72 -13.67 -10.55
CA GLY A 174 6.45 -14.93 -10.55
C GLY A 174 7.96 -14.85 -10.38
N ARG A 175 8.55 -16.04 -10.25
CA ARG A 175 9.97 -16.28 -9.95
C ARG A 175 10.92 -15.57 -10.92
N LEU A 176 10.70 -15.73 -12.23
CA LEU A 176 11.56 -15.12 -13.25
C LEU A 176 11.50 -13.58 -13.21
N ALA A 177 10.31 -13.02 -13.04
CA ALA A 177 10.12 -11.58 -12.93
C ALA A 177 10.78 -11.02 -11.66
N ALA A 178 10.75 -11.76 -10.55
CA ALA A 178 11.44 -11.38 -9.32
C ALA A 178 12.98 -11.37 -9.48
N VAL A 179 13.53 -12.36 -10.18
CA VAL A 179 14.98 -12.42 -10.47
C VAL A 179 15.40 -11.29 -11.41
N ALA A 180 14.64 -11.02 -12.46
CA ALA A 180 14.93 -9.92 -13.38
C ALA A 180 14.93 -8.56 -12.68
N ARG A 181 13.96 -8.35 -11.77
CA ARG A 181 13.90 -7.13 -10.93
C ARG A 181 15.06 -7.01 -9.95
N LEU A 182 15.58 -8.12 -9.41
CA LEU A 182 16.78 -8.11 -8.57
C LEU A 182 18.02 -7.68 -9.37
N GLN A 183 18.08 -8.04 -10.65
CA GLN A 183 19.21 -7.75 -11.55
C GLN A 183 19.11 -6.39 -12.25
N GLU A 184 18.15 -5.54 -11.85
CA GLU A 184 17.86 -4.24 -12.49
C GLU A 184 17.62 -4.32 -14.00
N ARG A 185 17.21 -5.50 -14.49
CA ARG A 185 16.79 -5.68 -15.87
C ARG A 185 15.34 -5.26 -15.99
N ASP A 186 15.11 -4.14 -16.66
CA ASP A 186 13.76 -3.69 -16.96
C ASP A 186 13.11 -4.70 -17.91
N LEU A 187 12.17 -5.50 -17.38
CA LEU A 187 11.31 -6.36 -18.17
C LEU A 187 9.90 -5.78 -18.08
N PRO A 188 9.42 -5.08 -19.12
CA PRO A 188 8.03 -4.65 -19.19
C PRO A 188 7.11 -5.86 -19.22
N GLY A 189 5.92 -5.69 -18.63
CA GLY A 189 4.96 -6.72 -18.27
C GLY A 189 4.82 -7.85 -19.28
N LEU A 190 5.04 -9.08 -18.81
CA LEU A 190 4.69 -10.27 -19.56
C LEU A 190 3.79 -11.12 -18.68
N ASP A 191 2.52 -11.21 -19.08
CA ASP A 191 1.64 -12.26 -18.63
C ASP A 191 2.27 -13.62 -18.99
N LEU A 192 2.51 -14.43 -17.96
CA LEU A 192 3.15 -15.73 -18.06
C LEU A 192 2.29 -16.72 -18.85
N LYS A 193 0.97 -16.49 -18.94
CA LYS A 193 0.08 -17.30 -19.78
C LYS A 193 0.34 -17.12 -21.27
N GLU A 194 0.59 -15.90 -21.75
CA GLU A 194 0.77 -15.62 -23.18
C GLU A 194 2.11 -16.15 -23.73
N ARG A 195 3.14 -16.25 -22.88
CA ARG A 195 4.45 -16.80 -23.29
C ARG A 195 4.47 -18.31 -23.44
N ILE A 196 3.72 -19.03 -22.61
CA ILE A 196 3.60 -20.49 -22.72
C ILE A 196 2.79 -20.85 -23.97
N ALA A 197 1.79 -20.04 -24.33
CA ALA A 197 0.97 -20.24 -25.52
C ALA A 197 1.72 -20.08 -26.87
N ARG A 198 2.93 -19.49 -26.87
CA ARG A 198 3.78 -19.35 -28.08
C ARG A 198 4.91 -20.38 -28.16
N MET A 199 5.05 -21.25 -27.17
CA MET A 199 6.09 -22.30 -27.12
C MET A 199 5.55 -23.72 -27.32
N VAL A 200 4.27 -23.86 -27.70
CA VAL A 200 3.63 -25.14 -28.08
C VAL A 200 3.07 -25.01 -29.49
#